data_AF-A0A5K8AEG9-F1
#
_entry.id   AF-A0A5K8AEG9-F1
#
_cell.length_a   1.000
_cell.length_b   1.000
_cell.length_c   1.000
_cell.angle_alpha   90.00
_cell.angle_beta   90.00
_cell.angle_gamma   90.00
#
_symmetry.space_group_name_H-M   'P 1'
#
loop_
_entity.id
_entity.type
_entity.pdbx_description
1 polymer ?
#
loop_
_entity_poly.entity_id
_entity_poly.type
_entity_poly.pdbx_seq_one_letter_code
_entity_poly.pdbx_strand_id
1 'polypeptide(L)'
;MITSTICKKCAACCKRFPYIQLSENDIRAIEQETALPLEVFTHPQDAAAGIYFLQFKENGDCFFLSEENGHYFCSVYKTRPDICRTYPAKPIQQVYCSINSSKIIPPRR
;
A
#
# COMPACT_ATOMS: atom_id res chain seq x y z
N MET A 1 -0.24 -7.37 16.42
CA MET A 1 -0.75 -7.71 15.07
C MET A 1 -2.00 -6.89 14.80
N ILE A 2 -2.21 -6.41 13.57
CA ILE A 2 -3.46 -5.74 13.18
C ILE A 2 -4.51 -6.83 13.00
N THR A 3 -5.56 -6.84 13.81
CA THR A 3 -6.59 -7.91 13.83
C THR A 3 -7.94 -7.46 13.27
N SER A 4 -8.03 -6.23 12.75
CA SER A 4 -9.28 -5.62 12.30
C SER A 4 -9.31 -5.51 10.78
N THR A 5 -10.40 -5.96 10.16
CA THR A 5 -10.73 -5.78 8.74
C THR A 5 -11.22 -4.36 8.42
N ILE A 6 -11.42 -3.53 9.45
CA ILE A 6 -11.84 -2.14 9.31
C ILE A 6 -10.60 -1.24 9.39
N CYS A 7 -10.40 -0.43 8.36
CA CYS A 7 -9.34 0.58 8.39
C CYS A 7 -9.65 1.65 9.44
N LYS A 8 -8.82 1.72 10.48
CA LYS A 8 -8.92 2.71 11.56
C LYS A 8 -8.22 4.04 11.26
N LYS A 9 -7.76 4.26 10.01
CA LYS A 9 -6.98 5.43 9.61
C LYS A 9 -5.73 5.68 10.49
N CYS A 10 -5.11 4.61 10.99
CA CYS A 10 -3.90 4.68 11.82
C CYS A 10 -2.59 4.57 11.02
N ALA A 11 -2.69 4.40 9.70
CA ALA A 11 -1.58 4.18 8.77
C ALA A 11 -0.69 2.93 9.03
N ALA A 12 -0.98 2.11 10.04
CA ALA A 12 -0.13 0.98 10.42
C ALA A 12 0.12 -0.03 9.28
N CYS A 13 -0.86 -0.28 8.43
CA CYS A 13 -0.73 -1.14 7.24
C CYS A 13 -0.24 -0.41 5.98
N CYS A 14 -0.25 0.93 5.98
CA CYS A 14 0.10 1.75 4.83
C CYS A 14 1.54 2.29 4.89
N LYS A 15 2.19 2.25 6.05
CA LYS A 15 3.58 2.70 6.23
C LYS A 15 4.56 1.54 6.10
N ARG A 16 5.84 1.88 5.89
CA ARG A 16 6.99 0.96 6.00
C ARG A 16 6.94 -0.20 4.99
N PHE A 17 6.88 0.11 3.71
CA PHE A 17 7.00 -0.83 2.59
C PHE A 17 6.03 -2.03 2.70
N PRO A 18 4.70 -1.80 2.76
CA PRO A 18 3.73 -2.89 2.87
C PRO A 18 3.72 -3.77 1.61
N TYR A 19 3.67 -5.08 1.79
CA TYR A 19 3.68 -6.05 0.69
C TYR A 19 2.30 -6.14 0.01
N ILE A 20 2.04 -5.27 -0.97
CA ILE A 20 0.77 -5.15 -1.68
C ILE A 20 0.97 -5.46 -3.16
N GLN A 21 0.68 -6.71 -3.54
CA GLN A 21 0.55 -7.09 -4.95
C GLN A 21 -0.82 -6.65 -5.45
N LEU A 22 -0.90 -6.14 -6.68
CA LEU A 22 -2.13 -5.70 -7.33
C LEU A 22 -2.59 -6.72 -8.36
N SER A 23 -3.90 -6.93 -8.43
CA SER A 23 -4.52 -7.61 -9.57
C SER A 23 -4.78 -6.62 -10.71
N GLU A 24 -5.03 -7.13 -11.92
CA GLU A 24 -5.47 -6.30 -13.06
C GLU A 24 -6.75 -5.52 -12.75
N ASN A 25 -7.66 -6.09 -11.95
CA ASN A 25 -8.88 -5.40 -11.52
C ASN A 25 -8.58 -4.23 -10.58
N ASP A 26 -7.63 -4.41 -9.65
CA ASP A 26 -7.21 -3.33 -8.76
C ASP A 26 -6.59 -2.18 -9.58
N ILE A 27 -5.72 -2.51 -10.54
CA ILE A 27 -5.06 -1.52 -11.40
C ILE A 27 -6.10 -0.73 -12.18
N ARG A 28 -7.00 -1.41 -12.91
CA ARG A 28 -8.04 -0.75 -13.70
C ARG A 28 -8.95 0.14 -12.85
N ALA A 29 -9.33 -0.30 -11.65
CA ALA A 29 -10.18 0.48 -10.76
C ALA A 29 -9.46 1.76 -10.27
N ILE A 30 -8.17 1.68 -9.96
CA ILE A 30 -7.36 2.81 -9.54
C ILE A 30 -7.14 3.79 -10.70
N GLU A 31 -6.84 3.31 -11.91
CA GLU A 31 -6.70 4.17 -13.10
C GLU A 31 -8.00 4.92 -13.38
N GLN A 32 -9.16 4.26 -13.27
CA GLN A 32 -10.47 4.88 -13.46
C GLN A 32 -10.79 5.94 -12.41
N GLU A 33 -10.45 5.72 -11.13
CA GLU A 33 -10.71 6.71 -10.06
C GLU A 33 -9.75 7.91 -10.16
N THR A 34 -8.49 7.67 -10.51
CA THR A 34 -7.41 8.66 -10.35
C THR A 34 -6.95 9.32 -11.66
N ALA A 35 -7.29 8.72 -12.81
CA ALA A 35 -6.71 9.06 -14.12
C ALA A 35 -5.18 8.99 -14.18
N LEU A 36 -4.53 8.34 -13.20
CA LEU A 36 -3.09 8.08 -13.23
C LEU A 36 -2.82 6.83 -14.08
N PRO A 37 -1.75 6.82 -14.89
CA PRO A 37 -1.33 5.62 -15.61
C PRO A 37 -0.65 4.64 -14.65
N LEU A 38 -0.73 3.33 -14.93
CA LEU A 38 -0.22 2.28 -14.04
C LEU A 38 1.23 2.48 -13.59
N GLU A 39 2.10 3.04 -14.43
CA GLU A 39 3.53 3.20 -14.13
C GLU A 39 3.79 4.21 -13.01
N VAL A 40 2.81 5.08 -12.70
CA VAL A 40 2.92 6.08 -11.64
C VAL A 40 2.69 5.47 -10.26
N PHE A 41 1.77 4.52 -10.14
CA PHE A 41 1.36 3.96 -8.85
C PHE A 41 1.73 2.49 -8.67
N THR A 42 2.40 1.87 -9.64
CA THR A 42 2.88 0.49 -9.56
C THR A 42 4.38 0.36 -9.77
N HIS A 43 4.95 -0.68 -9.17
CA HIS A 43 6.29 -1.18 -9.46
C HIS A 43 6.17 -2.60 -10.04
N PRO A 44 6.59 -2.86 -11.30
CA PRO A 44 6.61 -4.21 -11.84
C PRO A 44 7.69 -5.04 -11.13
N GLN A 45 7.33 -6.19 -10.59
CA GLN A 45 8.32 -7.20 -10.17
C GLN A 45 8.66 -8.14 -11.34
N ASP A 46 7.64 -8.51 -12.12
CA ASP A 46 7.77 -9.23 -13.38
C ASP A 46 6.66 -8.75 -14.32
N ALA A 47 6.99 -7.78 -15.19
CA ALA A 47 6.02 -7.20 -16.11
C ALA A 47 5.55 -8.21 -17.17
N ALA A 48 6.40 -9.16 -17.57
CA ALA A 48 6.03 -10.18 -18.55
C ALA A 48 5.01 -11.16 -17.98
N ALA A 49 5.08 -11.43 -16.67
CA ALA A 49 4.10 -12.24 -15.95
C ALA A 49 2.91 -11.44 -15.39
N GLY A 50 2.81 -10.12 -15.65
CA GLY A 50 1.73 -9.28 -15.14
C GLY A 50 1.76 -9.07 -13.62
N ILE A 51 2.95 -9.19 -12.99
CA ILE A 51 3.10 -9.07 -11.54
C ILE A 51 3.49 -7.64 -11.17
N TYR A 52 2.50 -6.91 -10.66
CA TYR A 52 2.64 -5.52 -10.21
C TYR A 52 2.45 -5.40 -8.71
N PHE A 53 3.26 -4.55 -8.09
CA PHE A 53 3.13 -4.14 -6.69
C PHE A 53 2.77 -2.68 -6.60
N LEU A 54 2.11 -2.29 -5.52
CA LEU A 54 1.84 -0.89 -5.24
C LEU A 54 3.16 -0.14 -4.99
N GLN A 55 3.32 1.02 -5.64
CA GLN A 55 4.48 1.89 -5.46
C GLN A 55 4.54 2.47 -4.04
N PHE A 56 5.75 2.78 -3.59
CA PHE A 56 5.98 3.50 -2.34
C PHE A 56 6.52 4.90 -2.61
N LYS A 57 6.21 5.82 -1.70
CA LYS A 57 6.93 7.07 -1.54
C LYS A 57 8.36 6.80 -1.09
N GLU A 58 9.23 7.80 -1.18
CA GLU A 58 10.63 7.67 -0.77
C GLU A 58 10.80 7.23 0.70
N ASN A 59 9.88 7.64 1.57
CA ASN A 59 9.87 7.26 2.99
C ASN A 59 9.32 5.84 3.24
N GLY A 60 9.01 5.08 2.19
CA GLY A 60 8.44 3.74 2.27
C GLY A 60 6.94 3.69 2.56
N ASP A 61 6.27 4.83 2.66
CA ASP A 61 4.82 4.84 2.80
C ASP A 61 4.14 4.50 1.46
N CYS A 62 2.96 3.92 1.54
CA CYS A 62 2.07 3.68 0.41
C CYS A 62 1.90 4.97 -0.40
N PHE A 63 1.98 4.86 -1.73
CA PHE A 63 1.82 5.98 -2.66
C PHE A 63 0.55 6.81 -2.40
N PHE A 64 -0.57 6.15 -2.08
CA PHE A 64 -1.86 6.77 -1.83
C PHE A 64 -2.11 7.21 -0.37
N LEU A 65 -1.19 6.94 0.55
CA LEU A 65 -1.31 7.41 1.94
C LEU A 65 -1.06 8.91 1.98
N SER A 66 -1.93 9.67 2.63
CA SER A 66 -1.75 11.10 2.89
C SER A 66 -1.95 11.40 4.37
N GLU A 67 -1.35 12.49 4.83
CA GLU A 67 -1.42 12.96 6.21
C GLU A 67 -1.74 14.45 6.21
N GLU A 68 -2.76 14.85 6.97
CA GLU A 68 -3.16 16.24 7.16
C GLU A 68 -3.50 16.45 8.64
N ASN A 69 -2.87 17.42 9.29
CA ASN A 69 -3.08 17.74 10.72
C ASN A 69 -2.93 16.52 11.66
N GLY A 70 -2.02 15.59 11.35
CA GLY A 70 -1.80 14.35 12.11
C GLY A 70 -2.85 13.26 11.86
N HIS A 71 -3.78 13.48 10.93
CA HIS A 71 -4.77 12.48 10.52
C HIS A 71 -4.36 11.84 9.18
N TYR A 72 -4.49 10.52 9.12
CA TYR A 72 -4.16 9.76 7.91
C TYR A 72 -5.39 9.46 7.06
N PHE A 73 -5.23 9.52 5.75
CA PHE A 73 -6.25 9.13 4.78
C PHE A 73 -5.63 8.44 3.57
N CYS A 74 -6.42 7.60 2.91
CA CYS A 74 -6.05 6.98 1.65
C CYS A 74 -6.81 7.71 0.54
N SER A 75 -6.10 8.24 -0.45
CA SER A 75 -6.75 8.96 -1.55
C SER A 75 -7.66 8.08 -2.40
N VAL A 76 -7.36 6.77 -2.49
CA VAL A 76 -8.18 5.76 -3.20
C VAL A 76 -8.97 4.87 -2.23
N TYR A 77 -9.45 5.41 -1.11
CA TYR A 77 -10.06 4.59 -0.04
C TYR A 77 -11.23 3.72 -0.52
N LYS A 78 -12.01 4.19 -1.50
CA LYS A 78 -13.17 3.47 -2.04
C LYS A 78 -12.74 2.31 -2.94
N THR A 79 -11.84 2.55 -3.90
CA THR A 79 -11.29 1.54 -4.82
C THR A 79 -10.06 0.81 -4.29
N ARG A 80 -9.71 0.99 -3.00
CA ARG A 80 -8.54 0.35 -2.37
C ARG A 80 -8.45 -1.14 -2.76
N PRO A 81 -7.25 -1.71 -2.99
CA PRO A 81 -7.14 -3.11 -3.37
C PRO A 81 -7.74 -4.07 -2.33
N ASP A 82 -8.18 -5.25 -2.77
CA ASP A 82 -8.73 -6.28 -1.86
C ASP A 82 -7.74 -6.70 -0.79
N ILE A 83 -6.46 -6.78 -1.16
CA ILE A 83 -5.37 -7.01 -0.21
C ILE A 83 -5.33 -5.91 0.86
N CYS A 84 -5.53 -4.63 0.51
CA CYS A 84 -5.57 -3.54 1.48
C CYS A 84 -6.75 -3.64 2.46
N ARG A 85 -7.88 -4.25 2.05
CA ARG A 85 -9.05 -4.48 2.93
C ARG A 85 -8.78 -5.52 4.01
N THR A 86 -7.89 -6.47 3.73
CA THR A 86 -7.64 -7.65 4.57
C THR A 86 -6.22 -7.70 5.13
N TYR A 87 -5.41 -6.66 4.89
CA TYR A 87 -3.99 -6.67 5.22
C TYR A 87 -3.71 -6.66 6.74
N PRO A 88 -2.78 -7.49 7.24
CA PRO A 88 -2.09 -8.58 6.53
C PRO A 88 -2.94 -9.87 6.52
N ALA A 89 -3.14 -10.47 5.35
CA ALA A 89 -3.92 -11.70 5.18
C ALA A 89 -3.06 -12.94 4.86
N LYS A 90 -1.98 -12.75 4.08
CA LYS A 90 -1.12 -13.85 3.62
C LYS A 90 0.11 -14.00 4.53
N PRO A 91 0.67 -15.22 4.70
CA PRO A 91 1.87 -15.45 5.52
C PRO A 91 3.04 -14.52 5.14
N ILE A 92 3.27 -14.33 3.84
CA ILE A 92 4.33 -13.44 3.35
C ILE A 92 4.14 -11.99 3.83
N GLN A 93 2.89 -11.51 3.89
CA GLN A 93 2.60 -10.15 4.35
C GLN A 93 2.89 -9.99 5.85
N GLN A 94 2.66 -11.02 6.65
CA GLN A 94 2.99 -11.01 8.08
C GLN A 94 4.50 -10.93 8.30
N VAL A 95 5.29 -11.64 7.50
CA VAL A 95 6.76 -11.57 7.50
C VAL A 95 7.22 -10.15 7.18
N TYR A 96 6.78 -9.58 6.06
CA TYR A 96 7.16 -8.21 5.67
C TYR A 96 6.71 -7.16 6.68
N CYS A 97 5.49 -7.28 7.21
CA CYS A 97 5.01 -6.41 8.27
C CYS A 97 5.92 -6.48 9.51
N SER A 98 6.35 -7.67 9.92
CA SER A 98 7.21 -7.86 11.10
C SER A 98 8.61 -7.28 10.89
N ILE A 99 9.21 -7.54 9.72
CA ILE A 99 10.53 -7.02 9.36
C ILE A 99 10.49 -5.49 9.26
N ASN A 100 9.52 -4.94 8.53
CA ASN A 100 9.51 -3.52 8.25
C ASN A 100 8.98 -2.68 9.42
N SER A 101 8.17 -3.23 10.33
CA SER A 101 7.79 -2.54 11.58
C SER A 101 9.01 -2.26 12.47
N SER A 102 10.07 -3.04 12.33
CA SER A 102 11.31 -2.90 13.11
C SER A 102 12.31 -1.93 12.45
N LYS A 103 12.07 -1.51 11.20
CA LYS A 103 12.90 -0.52 10.52
C LYS A 103 12.51 0.88 10.98
N ILE A 104 13.35 1.49 11.82
CA ILE A 104 13.33 2.94 12.04
C ILE A 104 13.87 3.58 10.77
N ILE A 105 13.00 4.18 9.96
CA ILE A 105 13.43 5.06 8.88
C ILE A 105 13.75 6.40 9.56
N PRO A 106 15.01 6.85 9.61
CA PRO A 106 15.33 8.14 10.21
C PRO A 106 14.61 9.25 9.44
N PRO A 107 14.08 10.29 10.11
CA PRO A 107 13.59 11.47 9.41
C PRO A 107 14.77 12.05 8.62
N ARG A 108 14.61 12.18 7.29
CA ARG A 108 15.60 12.91 6.49
C ARG A 108 15.56 14.37 6.95
N ARG A 109 16.72 14.88 7.38
CA ARG A 109 16.96 16.27 7.78
C ARG A 109 16.69 17.23 6.64
#